data_AF-A0A7Y1Z112-F1
#
_entry.id   AF-A0A7Y1Z112-F1
#
_cell.length_a   1.000
_cell.length_b   1.000
_cell.length_c   1.000
_cell.angle_alpha   90.00
_cell.angle_beta   90.00
_cell.angle_gamma   90.00
#
_symmetry.space_group_name_H-M   'P 1'
#
loop_
_entity.id
_entity.type
_entity.pdbx_description
1 polymer ?
#
loop_
_entity_poly.entity_id
_entity_poly.type
_entity_poly.pdbx_seq_one_letter_code
_entity_poly.pdbx_strand_id
1 'polypeptide(L)'
;MGQRPNFTDDGDRLIFDYVTAALAKKGIPDDVFDEARRTLGDELLMDLTGLAGYYSMLATFMLAFGLMPDPDEPRAPWRTGA
;
A
#
# COMPACT_ATOMS: atom_id res chain seq x y z
N MET A 1 7.21 10.24 8.68
CA MET A 1 7.52 9.05 7.86
C MET A 1 7.26 7.83 8.72
N GLY A 2 6.48 6.87 8.22
CA GLY A 2 6.15 5.64 8.97
C GLY A 2 7.38 4.77 9.18
N GLN A 3 7.41 4.01 10.27
CA GLN A 3 8.50 3.11 10.59
C GLN A 3 8.44 1.88 9.67
N ARG A 4 9.55 1.50 9.04
CA ARG A 4 9.62 0.30 8.19
C ARG A 4 9.36 -0.93 9.07
N PRO A 5 8.36 -1.77 8.75
CA PRO A 5 8.13 -3.02 9.47
C PRO A 5 9.32 -3.98 9.32
N ASN A 6 9.51 -4.87 10.29
CA ASN A 6 10.45 -5.97 10.13
C ASN A 6 9.76 -7.11 9.39
N PHE A 7 10.22 -7.42 8.19
CA PHE A 7 9.65 -8.47 7.34
C PHE A 7 10.40 -9.78 7.58
N THR A 8 9.65 -10.86 7.79
CA THR A 8 10.21 -12.22 7.90
C THR A 8 10.14 -12.96 6.56
N ASP A 9 9.27 -12.48 5.66
CA ASP A 9 9.07 -13.00 4.31
C ASP A 9 9.52 -11.98 3.25
N ASP A 10 10.25 -12.46 2.25
CA ASP A 10 10.76 -11.62 1.17
C ASP A 10 9.66 -11.12 0.24
N GLY A 11 8.57 -11.88 0.07
CA GLY A 11 7.40 -11.45 -0.69
C GLY A 11 6.72 -10.25 -0.03
N ASP A 12 6.47 -10.32 1.27
CA ASP A 12 5.89 -9.21 2.05
C ASP A 12 6.74 -7.94 1.98
N ARG A 13 8.07 -8.09 2.07
CA ARG A 13 9.03 -6.99 1.91
C ARG A 13 8.88 -6.34 0.53
N LEU A 14 8.84 -7.14 -0.53
CA LEU A 14 8.75 -6.65 -1.91
C LEU A 14 7.41 -5.98 -2.20
N ILE A 15 6.31 -6.51 -1.69
CA ILE A 15 4.99 -5.87 -1.78
C ILE A 15 5.04 -4.47 -1.15
N PHE A 16 5.59 -4.37 0.06
CA PHE A 16 5.70 -3.10 0.77
C PHE A 16 6.59 -2.10 0.00
N ASP A 17 7.76 -2.52 -0.44
CA ASP A 17 8.71 -1.66 -1.17
C ASP A 17 8.11 -1.18 -2.50
N TYR A 18 7.48 -2.08 -3.25
CA TYR A 18 6.81 -1.77 -4.52
C TYR A 18 5.67 -0.75 -4.35
N VAL A 19 4.71 -1.02 -3.46
CA VAL A 19 3.55 -0.15 -3.23
C VAL A 19 3.97 1.20 -2.65
N THR A 20 4.93 1.20 -1.73
CA THR A 20 5.46 2.46 -1.17
C THR A 20 6.12 3.30 -2.25
N ALA A 21 6.93 2.69 -3.12
CA ALA A 21 7.56 3.39 -4.24
C ALA A 21 6.51 3.94 -5.23
N ALA A 22 5.51 3.13 -5.59
CA ALA A 22 4.42 3.53 -6.48
C ALA A 22 3.65 4.76 -5.96
N LEU A 23 3.41 4.84 -4.64
CA LEU A 23 2.65 5.93 -4.03
C LEU A 23 3.50 7.17 -3.68
N ALA A 24 4.82 7.06 -3.57
CA ALA A 24 5.72 8.14 -3.15
C ALA A 24 5.97 9.26 -4.19
N LYS A 25 5.11 9.37 -5.21
CA LYS A 25 5.12 10.39 -6.29
C LYS A 25 6.32 10.37 -7.26
N LYS A 26 7.27 9.44 -7.13
CA LYS A 26 8.49 9.40 -7.97
C LYS A 26 8.58 8.25 -8.97
N GLY A 27 7.51 7.45 -9.10
CA GLY A 27 7.56 6.23 -9.91
C GLY A 27 8.33 5.11 -9.20
N ILE A 28 8.22 3.90 -9.76
CA ILE A 28 8.85 2.71 -9.20
C ILE A 28 10.26 2.60 -9.79
N PRO A 29 11.32 2.54 -8.97
CA PRO A 29 12.68 2.25 -9.45
C PRO A 29 12.75 0.91 -10.19
N ASP A 30 13.53 0.85 -11.27
CA ASP A 30 13.63 -0.34 -12.13
C ASP A 30 14.12 -1.58 -11.35
N ASP A 31 15.05 -1.40 -10.41
CA ASP A 31 15.56 -2.47 -9.55
C ASP A 31 14.48 -3.08 -8.66
N VAL A 32 13.61 -2.25 -8.08
CA VAL A 32 12.46 -2.69 -7.28
C VAL A 32 11.43 -3.37 -8.17
N PHE A 33 11.16 -2.84 -9.37
CA PHE A 33 10.20 -3.42 -10.30
C PHE A 33 10.66 -4.81 -10.78
N ASP A 34 11.93 -4.95 -11.19
CA ASP A 34 12.49 -6.19 -11.71
C ASP A 34 12.58 -7.27 -10.62
N GLU A 35 13.01 -6.91 -9.41
CA GLU A 35 13.06 -7.85 -8.28
C GLU A 35 11.66 -8.32 -7.89
N ALA A 36 10.70 -7.39 -7.79
CA ALA A 36 9.31 -7.73 -7.48
C ALA A 36 8.69 -8.59 -8.58
N ARG A 37 8.93 -8.28 -9.86
CA ARG A 37 8.40 -9.06 -10.99
C ARG A 37 8.93 -10.49 -10.98
N ARG A 38 10.22 -10.67 -10.72
CA ARG A 38 10.86 -11.99 -10.69
C ARG A 38 10.34 -12.86 -9.54
N THR A 39 10.05 -12.26 -8.39
CA THR A 39 9.65 -12.99 -7.18
C THR A 39 8.13 -13.18 -7.07
N LEU A 40 7.35 -12.13 -7.37
CA LEU A 40 5.90 -12.07 -7.19
C LEU A 40 5.14 -12.44 -8.46
N GLY A 41 5.74 -12.25 -9.63
CA GLY A 41 5.11 -12.46 -10.93
C GLY A 41 4.29 -11.27 -11.43
N ASP A 42 4.00 -11.29 -12.72
CA ASP A 42 3.32 -10.18 -13.42
C ASP A 42 1.85 -10.01 -12.98
N GLU A 43 1.15 -11.10 -12.70
CA GLU A 43 -0.26 -11.08 -12.30
C GLU A 43 -0.45 -10.37 -10.95
N LEU A 44 0.34 -10.75 -9.95
CA LEU A 44 0.29 -10.11 -8.64
C LEU A 44 0.72 -8.65 -8.69
N LEU A 45 1.73 -8.29 -9.50
CA LEU A 45 2.11 -6.89 -9.69
C LEU A 45 1.00 -6.05 -10.32
N MET A 46 0.28 -6.60 -11.30
CA MET A 46 -0.87 -5.94 -11.92
C MET A 46 -1.96 -5.66 -10.88
N ASP A 47 -2.31 -6.68 -10.08
CA ASP A 47 -3.32 -6.56 -9.02
C ASP A 47 -2.91 -5.52 -7.96
N LEU A 48 -1.65 -5.56 -7.50
CA LEU A 48 -1.13 -4.60 -6.53
C LEU A 48 -1.17 -3.17 -7.05
N THR A 49 -0.79 -2.96 -8.31
CA THR A 49 -0.83 -1.65 -8.95
C THR A 49 -2.27 -1.14 -9.04
N GLY A 50 -3.20 -1.99 -9.48
CA GLY A 50 -4.62 -1.65 -9.59
C GLY A 50 -5.24 -1.30 -8.24
N LEU A 51 -5.00 -2.14 -7.22
CA LEU A 51 -5.48 -1.92 -5.85
C LEU A 51 -4.90 -0.64 -5.25
N ALA A 52 -3.59 -0.44 -5.34
CA ALA A 52 -2.93 0.74 -4.80
C ALA A 52 -3.46 2.04 -5.45
N GLY A 53 -3.64 2.03 -6.78
CA GLY A 53 -4.20 3.15 -7.53
C GLY A 53 -5.66 3.42 -7.14
N TYR A 54 -6.49 2.39 -7.11
CA TYR A 54 -7.92 2.50 -6.79
C TYR A 54 -8.14 3.07 -5.39
N TYR A 55 -7.48 2.54 -4.37
CA TYR A 55 -7.61 3.03 -3.00
C TYR A 55 -7.00 4.42 -2.82
N SER A 56 -5.94 4.76 -3.55
CA SER A 56 -5.39 6.12 -3.54
C SER A 56 -6.34 7.14 -4.14
N MET A 57 -7.02 6.80 -5.23
CA MET A 57 -8.08 7.63 -5.83
C MET A 57 -9.23 7.81 -4.84
N LEU A 58 -9.72 6.72 -4.24
CA LEU A 58 -10.80 6.76 -3.25
C LEU A 58 -10.41 7.61 -2.03
N ALA A 59 -9.22 7.40 -1.48
CA ALA A 59 -8.71 8.20 -0.36
C ALA A 59 -8.59 9.68 -0.73
N THR A 60 -8.19 9.99 -1.97
CA THR A 60 -8.14 11.37 -2.48
C THR A 60 -9.53 12.01 -2.51
N PHE A 61 -10.55 11.28 -2.96
CA PHE A 61 -11.93 11.76 -2.89
C PHE A 61 -12.39 12.00 -1.46
N MET A 62 -12.12 11.06 -0.54
CA MET A 62 -12.49 11.20 0.86
C MET A 62 -11.83 12.42 1.50
N LEU A 63 -10.54 12.63 1.24
CA LEU A 63 -9.79 13.80 1.72
C LEU A 63 -10.32 15.11 1.14
N ALA A 64 -10.60 15.16 -0.17
CA ALA A 64 -11.08 16.36 -0.84
C ALA A 64 -12.48 16.81 -0.37
N PHE A 65 -13.34 15.85 -0.05
CA PHE A 65 -14.71 16.09 0.40
C PHE A 65 -14.89 16.05 1.93
N GLY A 66 -13.80 15.87 2.69
CA GLY A 66 -13.86 15.82 4.16
C GLY A 66 -14.63 14.61 4.70
N LEU A 67 -14.71 13.52 3.95
CA LEU A 67 -15.33 12.26 4.37
C LEU A 67 -14.37 11.52 5.31
N MET A 68 -14.32 11.96 6.57
CA MET A 68 -13.63 11.24 7.64
C MET A 68 -14.59 10.23 8.29
N PRO A 69 -14.10 9.06 8.73
CA PRO A 69 -14.90 8.16 9.55
C PRO A 69 -15.37 8.88 10.82
N ASP A 70 -16.58 8.55 11.27
CA ASP A 70 -17.19 9.16 12.45
C ASP A 70 -16.31 8.86 13.68
N PRO A 71 -15.88 9.88 14.46
CA PRO A 71 -15.06 9.67 15.65
C PRO A 71 -15.72 8.78 16.71
N ASP A 72 -17.05 8.71 16.74
CA ASP A 72 -17.83 7.89 17.67
C ASP A 72 -18.14 6.49 17.11
N GLU A 73 -17.73 6.19 15.87
CA GLU A 73 -17.89 4.86 15.30
C GLU A 73 -17.04 3.84 16.07
N PRO A 74 -17.63 2.70 16.53
CA PRO A 74 -16.90 1.69 17.26
C PRO A 74 -15.68 1.24 16.46
N ARG A 75 -14.49 1.40 17.06
CA ARG A 75 -13.25 1.01 16.41
C ARG A 75 -13.35 -0.47 16.05
N ALA A 76 -13.09 -0.78 14.78
CA ALA A 76 -13.21 -2.15 14.30
C ALA A 76 -12.41 -3.14 15.18
N PRO A 77 -12.92 -4.36 15.44
CA PRO A 77 -12.37 -5.25 16.46
C PRO A 77 -10.89 -5.62 16.25
N TRP A 78 -10.39 -5.55 15.02
CA TRP A 78 -8.99 -5.79 14.66
C TRP A 78 -8.05 -4.58 14.85
N ARG A 79 -8.58 -3.40 15.22
CA ARG A 79 -7.77 -2.20 15.56
C ARG A 79 -7.48 -2.06 17.06
N THR A 80 -7.70 -3.12 17.84
CA THR A 80 -7.45 -3.17 19.29
C THR A 80 -6.00 -3.59 19.53
N GLY A 81 -5.06 -2.67 19.32
CA GLY A 81 -3.64 -2.90 19.58
C GLY A 81 -3.00 -1.62 20.10
N ALA A 82 -3.06 -1.43 21.41
CA ALA A 82 -2.21 -0.53 22.18
C ALA A 82 -1.77 -1.27 23.44
#